data_AF-A0A8B3FNP1-F1
#
_entry.id   AF-A0A8B3FNP1-F1
#
_cell.length_a   1.000
_cell.length_b   1.000
_cell.length_c   1.000
_cell.angle_alpha   90.00
_cell.angle_beta   90.00
_cell.angle_gamma   90.00
#
_symmetry.space_group_name_H-M   'P 1'
#
loop_
_entity.id
_entity.type
_entity.pdbx_description
1 polymer ?
#
loop_
_entity_poly.entity_id
_entity_poly.type
_entity_poly.pdbx_seq_one_letter_code
_entity_poly.pdbx_strand_id
1 'polypeptide(L)'
;MSSGDLGAYDEPVPFDDGAADGLKSAATVLSGTLKDQTTSRSGWASTALAEFRGHYADVFESNAKAASTDCTNIASALDDLAAEVEALKEAAAAERERRRKAKEWADRQEKEWAIKSWWDDRVGTDKPPVGAEHVPMPEPHDPVTTPWTEPAPGAAGGVSSARPDDLRTYSSNVSGANDTVVTQKGTLEGAITDFADKCSWCKINTSGITTALASFETNNTNEVNWVNTVAAAFEAAGGSGEISEVSDAALAASLAAAGVTENRKPLDVQAPTIQGDPQTSGYADDPVNTTTGNFVEPETDLSFSGGAASLVFSRMYNSLSASVGVFGPGWASTADEHLLVDGEGAVWVQASGRHVVFPRLADGWDRADGDSFWLTAVTDTGIAAAEAATTGGDTTAVGGGGFVVSDNRGGRWCFDRAGRPAWVSRGAGTRVEYEWAGGRLVGLWHEWGRGIRLEWNPEGSRVVALVASDGRRVDYTYDESGRLVGATGDGGAARSYA
;
A
#
# COMPACT_ATOMS: atom_id res chain seq x y z
N MET A 1 6.89 37.33 13.82
CA MET A 1 6.68 36.05 13.12
C MET A 1 7.41 36.14 11.78
N SER A 2 8.41 35.30 11.55
CA SER A 2 9.10 35.21 10.25
C SER A 2 8.21 34.41 9.30
N SER A 3 8.09 34.88 8.06
CA SER A 3 7.28 34.32 6.96
C SER A 3 7.83 33.00 6.40
N GLY A 4 8.42 32.15 7.24
CA GLY A 4 9.09 30.93 6.81
C GLY A 4 8.58 29.74 7.61
N ASP A 5 7.33 29.36 7.40
CA ASP A 5 6.86 27.96 7.52
C ASP A 5 5.41 27.84 7.01
N LEU A 6 5.18 28.18 5.75
CA LEU A 6 3.93 27.90 5.06
C LEU A 6 4.27 26.86 3.99
N GLY A 7 3.86 25.61 4.19
CA GLY A 7 4.09 24.53 3.23
C GLY A 7 3.60 24.87 1.81
N ALA A 8 4.04 24.11 0.80
CA ALA A 8 3.95 24.35 -0.65
C ALA A 8 2.59 24.84 -1.24
N TYR A 9 2.13 26.05 -0.88
CA TYR A 9 0.92 26.69 -1.40
C TYR A 9 1.18 27.40 -2.74
N ASP A 10 2.45 27.63 -3.07
CA ASP A 10 2.92 28.28 -4.30
C ASP A 10 3.23 27.27 -5.43
N GLU A 11 3.44 26.00 -5.10
CA GLU A 11 3.67 24.93 -6.06
C GLU A 11 2.34 24.41 -6.68
N PRO A 12 2.31 24.12 -7.99
CA PRO A 12 1.16 23.48 -8.62
C PRO A 12 1.00 22.04 -8.11
N VAL A 13 -0.25 21.57 -7.97
CA VAL A 13 -0.55 20.17 -7.66
C VAL A 13 -0.11 19.31 -8.85
N PRO A 14 0.87 18.40 -8.70
CA PRO A 14 1.38 17.60 -9.81
C PRO A 14 0.45 16.41 -10.08
N PHE A 15 -0.71 16.71 -10.69
CA PHE A 15 -1.76 15.76 -11.05
C PHE A 15 -2.36 16.12 -12.42
N ASP A 16 -2.38 15.15 -13.35
CA ASP A 16 -2.91 15.31 -14.70
C ASP A 16 -4.28 14.64 -14.84
N ASP A 17 -5.33 15.44 -15.00
CA ASP A 17 -6.71 14.96 -15.09
C ASP A 17 -6.93 14.07 -16.34
N GLY A 18 -6.18 14.29 -17.42
CA GLY A 18 -6.29 13.49 -18.65
C GLY A 18 -5.68 12.10 -18.50
N ALA A 19 -4.57 11.97 -17.77
CA ALA A 19 -3.98 10.69 -17.41
C ALA A 19 -4.88 9.89 -16.47
N ALA A 20 -5.51 10.57 -15.49
CA ALA A 20 -6.53 9.97 -14.63
C ALA A 20 -7.74 9.47 -15.44
N ASP A 21 -8.29 10.29 -16.34
CA ASP A 21 -9.42 9.90 -17.19
C ASP A 21 -9.06 8.72 -18.11
N GLY A 22 -7.83 8.70 -18.63
CA GLY A 22 -7.31 7.60 -19.44
C GLY A 22 -7.27 6.28 -18.66
N LEU A 23 -6.75 6.30 -17.44
CA LEU A 23 -6.69 5.13 -16.57
C LEU A 23 -8.08 4.62 -16.17
N LYS A 24 -8.95 5.51 -15.70
CA LYS A 24 -10.33 5.19 -15.36
C LYS A 24 -11.07 4.57 -16.54
N SER A 25 -10.93 5.16 -17.73
CA SER A 25 -11.59 4.67 -18.95
C SER A 25 -11.09 3.28 -19.34
N ALA A 26 -9.77 3.05 -19.30
CA ALA A 26 -9.18 1.75 -19.62
C ALA A 26 -9.65 0.66 -18.65
N ALA A 27 -9.68 0.96 -17.34
CA ALA A 27 -10.16 0.04 -16.32
C ALA A 27 -11.65 -0.29 -16.51
N THR A 28 -12.49 0.74 -16.76
CA THR A 28 -13.94 0.57 -16.98
C THR A 28 -14.25 -0.29 -18.22
N VAL A 29 -13.52 -0.07 -19.33
CA VAL A 29 -13.71 -0.84 -20.57
C VAL A 29 -13.34 -2.31 -20.37
N LEU A 30 -12.23 -2.59 -19.69
CA LEU A 30 -11.81 -3.96 -19.41
C LEU A 30 -12.74 -4.67 -18.42
N SER A 31 -13.18 -3.97 -17.36
CA SER A 31 -14.19 -4.47 -16.41
C SER A 31 -15.48 -4.89 -17.13
N GLY A 32 -16.03 -4.01 -17.98
CA GLY A 32 -17.23 -4.31 -18.75
C GLY A 32 -17.07 -5.54 -19.65
N THR A 33 -15.92 -5.65 -20.32
CA THR A 33 -15.60 -6.81 -21.17
C THR A 33 -15.55 -8.10 -20.37
N LEU A 34 -14.94 -8.11 -19.18
CA LEU A 34 -14.86 -9.29 -18.33
C LEU A 34 -16.24 -9.71 -17.79
N LYS A 35 -17.10 -8.75 -17.40
CA LYS A 35 -18.49 -9.00 -16.97
C LYS A 35 -19.32 -9.65 -18.07
N ASP A 36 -19.23 -9.14 -19.31
CA ASP A 36 -19.92 -9.72 -20.46
C ASP A 36 -19.44 -11.15 -20.75
N GLN A 37 -18.13 -11.38 -20.58
CA GLN A 37 -17.55 -12.69 -20.76
C GLN A 37 -17.96 -13.70 -19.69
N THR A 38 -18.26 -13.30 -18.44
CA THR A 38 -18.83 -14.22 -17.43
C THR A 38 -20.10 -14.90 -17.96
N THR A 39 -20.99 -14.14 -18.60
CA THR A 39 -22.23 -14.67 -19.16
C THR A 39 -21.97 -15.47 -20.43
N SER A 40 -21.12 -14.96 -21.33
CA SER A 40 -20.83 -15.63 -22.60
C SER A 40 -20.10 -16.96 -22.42
N ARG A 41 -19.07 -17.02 -21.56
CA ARG A 41 -18.33 -18.24 -21.25
C ARG A 41 -19.23 -19.30 -20.64
N SER A 42 -20.14 -18.93 -19.74
CA SER A 42 -21.12 -19.85 -19.15
C SER A 42 -22.07 -20.44 -20.22
N GLY A 43 -22.52 -19.63 -21.18
CA GLY A 43 -23.34 -20.09 -22.30
C GLY A 43 -22.61 -21.04 -23.25
N TRP A 44 -21.36 -20.73 -23.59
CA TRP A 44 -20.53 -21.61 -24.41
C TRP A 44 -20.22 -22.93 -23.68
N ALA A 45 -19.91 -22.89 -22.39
CA ALA A 45 -19.66 -24.07 -21.58
C ALA A 45 -20.89 -24.98 -21.51
N SER A 46 -22.07 -24.40 -21.33
CA SER A 46 -23.34 -25.14 -21.36
C SER A 46 -23.58 -25.85 -22.70
N THR A 47 -23.23 -25.19 -23.82
CA THR A 47 -23.32 -25.79 -25.16
C THR A 47 -22.35 -26.96 -25.30
N ALA A 48 -21.10 -26.78 -24.89
CA ALA A 48 -20.08 -27.84 -24.90
C ALA A 48 -20.46 -29.04 -24.01
N LEU A 49 -21.07 -28.79 -22.85
CA LEU A 49 -21.51 -29.81 -21.90
C LEU A 49 -22.77 -30.54 -22.34
N ALA A 50 -23.47 -30.10 -23.39
CA ALA A 50 -24.71 -30.73 -23.84
C ALA A 50 -24.53 -32.23 -24.12
N GLU A 51 -23.43 -32.60 -24.77
CA GLU A 51 -23.07 -33.99 -25.11
C GLU A 51 -21.77 -34.48 -24.45
N PHE A 52 -21.19 -33.69 -23.53
CA PHE A 52 -20.00 -34.08 -22.78
C PHE A 52 -20.39 -34.81 -21.48
N ARG A 53 -19.93 -36.06 -21.30
CA ARG A 53 -20.15 -36.88 -20.10
C ARG A 53 -18.86 -37.54 -19.63
N GLY A 54 -18.83 -37.96 -18.36
CA GLY A 54 -17.70 -38.64 -17.74
C GLY A 54 -16.80 -37.69 -16.95
N HIS A 55 -15.68 -38.21 -16.45
CA HIS A 55 -14.77 -37.46 -15.58
C HIS A 55 -14.27 -36.16 -16.22
N TYR A 56 -13.94 -36.19 -17.51
CA TYR A 56 -13.43 -35.01 -18.22
C TYR A 56 -14.51 -33.94 -18.47
N ALA A 57 -15.80 -34.30 -18.41
CA ALA A 57 -16.88 -33.31 -18.41
C ALA A 57 -16.92 -32.54 -17.08
N ASP A 58 -16.71 -33.23 -15.95
CA ASP A 58 -16.66 -32.60 -14.62
C ASP A 58 -15.44 -31.67 -14.49
N VAL A 59 -14.28 -32.09 -15.01
CA VAL A 59 -13.06 -31.26 -15.06
C VAL A 59 -13.29 -30.02 -15.93
N PHE A 60 -13.88 -30.19 -17.12
CA PHE A 60 -14.24 -29.07 -18.00
C PHE A 60 -15.20 -28.10 -17.32
N GLU A 61 -16.28 -28.60 -16.70
CA GLU A 61 -17.26 -27.76 -16.02
C GLU A 61 -16.62 -26.96 -14.87
N SER A 62 -15.76 -27.61 -14.07
CA SER A 62 -15.03 -26.96 -12.97
C SER A 62 -14.09 -25.86 -13.49
N ASN A 63 -13.32 -26.14 -14.54
CA ASN A 63 -12.41 -25.16 -15.13
C ASN A 63 -13.16 -23.97 -15.74
N ALA A 64 -14.26 -24.22 -16.46
CA ALA A 64 -15.08 -23.16 -17.04
C ALA A 64 -15.77 -22.29 -15.97
N LYS A 65 -16.24 -22.89 -14.87
CA LYS A 65 -16.77 -22.13 -13.71
C LYS A 65 -15.68 -21.26 -13.09
N ALA A 66 -14.49 -21.81 -12.88
CA ALA A 66 -13.36 -21.05 -12.34
C ALA A 66 -12.97 -19.88 -13.26
N ALA A 67 -12.96 -20.06 -14.59
CA ALA A 67 -12.71 -18.97 -15.54
C ALA A 67 -13.76 -17.85 -15.46
N SER A 68 -15.05 -18.20 -15.32
CA SER A 68 -16.13 -17.21 -15.11
C SER A 68 -15.97 -16.47 -13.77
N THR A 69 -15.56 -17.16 -12.71
CA THR A 69 -15.28 -16.56 -11.40
C THR A 69 -14.10 -15.61 -11.47
N ASP A 70 -13.01 -15.98 -12.16
CA ASP A 70 -11.85 -15.10 -12.36
C ASP A 70 -12.26 -13.80 -13.07
N CYS A 71 -13.16 -13.87 -14.05
CA CYS A 71 -13.67 -12.67 -14.74
C CYS A 71 -14.38 -11.72 -13.77
N THR A 72 -15.25 -12.25 -12.92
CA THR A 72 -15.97 -11.46 -11.92
C THR A 72 -15.00 -10.80 -10.94
N ASN A 73 -14.04 -11.55 -10.41
CA ASN A 73 -13.09 -11.03 -9.42
C ASN A 73 -12.21 -9.92 -10.01
N ILE A 74 -11.68 -10.11 -11.22
CA ILE A 74 -10.86 -9.10 -11.89
C ILE A 74 -11.70 -7.88 -12.28
N ALA A 75 -12.94 -8.07 -12.74
CA ALA A 75 -13.82 -6.97 -13.08
C ALA A 75 -14.14 -6.09 -11.86
N SER A 76 -14.39 -6.70 -10.69
CA SER A 76 -14.58 -5.96 -9.44
C SER A 76 -13.35 -5.14 -9.07
N ALA A 77 -12.14 -5.71 -9.11
CA ALA A 77 -10.92 -4.96 -8.82
C ALA A 77 -10.66 -3.82 -9.81
N LEU A 78 -11.10 -3.95 -11.06
CA LEU A 78 -11.02 -2.89 -12.08
C LEU A 78 -12.08 -1.80 -11.87
N ASP A 79 -13.27 -2.13 -11.38
CA ASP A 79 -14.26 -1.14 -10.96
C ASP A 79 -13.73 -0.32 -9.78
N ASP A 80 -13.10 -0.98 -8.80
CA ASP A 80 -12.47 -0.34 -7.65
C ASP A 80 -11.37 0.62 -8.11
N LEU A 81 -10.51 0.19 -9.02
CA LEU A 81 -9.49 1.05 -9.61
C LEU A 81 -10.11 2.28 -10.29
N ALA A 82 -11.17 2.09 -11.08
CA ALA A 82 -11.84 3.19 -11.76
C ALA A 82 -12.48 4.19 -10.78
N ALA A 83 -13.04 3.69 -9.67
CA ALA A 83 -13.58 4.50 -8.58
C ALA A 83 -12.47 5.28 -7.84
N GLU A 84 -11.37 4.62 -7.47
CA GLU A 84 -10.21 5.23 -6.81
C GLU A 84 -9.55 6.31 -7.68
N VAL A 85 -9.48 6.12 -8.98
CA VAL A 85 -8.89 7.13 -9.89
C VAL A 85 -9.77 8.36 -9.99
N GLU A 86 -11.10 8.19 -10.02
CA GLU A 86 -12.01 9.35 -9.92
C GLU A 86 -11.79 10.07 -8.58
N ALA A 87 -11.51 9.32 -7.51
CA ALA A 87 -11.22 9.87 -6.18
C ALA A 87 -10.10 10.84 -6.14
N LEU A 88 -9.00 10.38 -6.70
CA LEU A 88 -7.80 11.15 -6.74
C LEU A 88 -7.98 12.38 -7.62
N LYS A 89 -8.77 12.28 -8.70
CA LYS A 89 -9.10 13.42 -9.56
C LYS A 89 -9.93 14.48 -8.84
N GLU A 90 -10.97 14.09 -8.11
CA GLU A 90 -11.78 15.03 -7.33
C GLU A 90 -10.97 15.66 -6.18
N ALA A 91 -10.16 14.85 -5.49
CA ALA A 91 -9.28 15.33 -4.41
C ALA A 91 -8.21 16.31 -4.93
N ALA A 92 -7.61 16.03 -6.09
CA ALA A 92 -6.66 16.93 -6.73
C ALA A 92 -7.32 18.26 -7.13
N ALA A 93 -8.55 18.23 -7.63
CA ALA A 93 -9.33 19.44 -7.93
C ALA A 93 -9.60 20.27 -6.66
N ALA A 94 -9.98 19.60 -5.55
CA ALA A 94 -10.19 20.26 -4.26
C ALA A 94 -8.88 20.87 -3.71
N GLU A 95 -7.75 20.19 -3.84
CA GLU A 95 -6.43 20.73 -3.43
C GLU A 95 -6.02 21.95 -4.25
N ARG A 96 -6.21 21.92 -5.58
CA ARG A 96 -5.94 23.07 -6.46
C ARG A 96 -6.77 24.29 -6.02
N GLU A 97 -8.03 24.08 -5.66
CA GLU A 97 -8.92 25.12 -5.17
C GLU A 97 -8.49 25.65 -3.78
N ARG A 98 -8.01 24.78 -2.89
CA ARG A 98 -7.43 25.18 -1.58
C ARG A 98 -6.19 26.06 -1.77
N ARG A 99 -5.23 25.63 -2.60
CA ARG A 99 -4.01 26.41 -2.90
C ARG A 99 -4.35 27.76 -3.53
N ARG A 100 -5.35 27.81 -4.42
CA ARG A 100 -5.85 29.07 -5.00
C ARG A 100 -6.37 30.03 -3.92
N LYS A 101 -7.23 29.55 -3.01
CA LYS A 101 -7.77 30.37 -1.91
C LYS A 101 -6.68 30.83 -0.93
N ALA A 102 -5.72 29.96 -0.62
CA ALA A 102 -4.57 30.29 0.24
C ALA A 102 -3.70 31.39 -0.37
N LYS A 103 -3.41 31.29 -1.68
CA LYS A 103 -2.68 32.31 -2.43
C LYS A 103 -3.43 33.65 -2.45
N GLU A 104 -4.73 33.63 -2.71
CA GLU A 104 -5.56 34.84 -2.69
C GLU A 104 -5.64 35.50 -1.30
N TRP A 105 -5.57 34.72 -0.22
CA TRP A 105 -5.50 35.25 1.14
C TRP A 105 -4.12 35.85 1.45
N ALA A 106 -3.04 35.16 1.08
CA ALA A 106 -1.67 35.65 1.24
C ALA A 106 -1.46 36.99 0.49
N ASP A 107 -1.92 37.07 -0.77
CA ASP A 107 -1.84 38.29 -1.59
C ASP A 107 -2.63 39.47 -0.98
N ARG A 108 -3.73 39.20 -0.25
CA ARG A 108 -4.49 40.23 0.48
C ARG A 108 -3.74 40.69 1.71
N GLN A 109 -3.19 39.78 2.50
CA GLN A 109 -2.43 40.11 3.70
C GLN A 109 -1.16 40.90 3.36
N GLU A 110 -0.46 40.58 2.27
CA GLU A 110 0.71 41.35 1.82
C GLU A 110 0.35 42.79 1.42
N LYS A 111 -0.81 42.99 0.76
CA LYS A 111 -1.33 44.32 0.40
C LYS A 111 -1.80 45.12 1.62
N GLU A 112 -2.36 44.47 2.64
CA GLU A 112 -2.83 45.12 3.87
C GLU A 112 -1.68 45.41 4.86
N TRP A 113 -0.71 44.50 4.98
CA TRP A 113 0.55 44.64 5.73
C TRP A 113 1.34 45.88 5.30
N ALA A 114 1.39 46.17 4.00
CA ALA A 114 2.14 47.32 3.46
C ALA A 114 1.63 48.68 3.98
N ILE A 115 0.41 48.74 4.53
CA ILE A 115 -0.23 49.96 5.02
C ILE A 115 -0.25 50.03 6.57
N LYS A 116 -0.06 48.90 7.27
CA LYS A 116 -0.41 48.74 8.71
C LYS A 116 0.77 48.51 9.67
N SER A 117 2.01 48.66 9.21
CA SER A 117 3.26 48.39 9.96
C SER A 117 3.45 49.16 11.29
N TRP A 118 2.59 50.12 11.65
CA TRP A 118 2.75 50.92 12.89
C TRP A 118 1.81 50.52 14.05
N TRP A 119 0.76 49.72 13.84
CA TRP A 119 -0.28 49.49 14.87
C TRP A 119 -0.39 48.08 15.48
N ASP A 120 0.25 47.05 14.90
CA ASP A 120 -0.09 45.65 15.22
C ASP A 120 0.97 44.90 16.05
N ASP A 121 1.41 45.50 17.16
CA ASP A 121 2.17 44.81 18.22
C ASP A 121 1.24 44.41 19.40
N ARG A 122 -0.10 44.51 19.25
CA ARG A 122 -1.02 44.40 20.39
C ARG A 122 -2.37 43.70 20.24
N VAL A 123 -2.82 43.21 19.08
CA VAL A 123 -4.11 42.49 19.03
C VAL A 123 -4.08 41.32 18.04
N GLY A 124 -3.96 40.10 18.55
CA GLY A 124 -3.97 38.87 17.76
C GLY A 124 -5.37 38.54 17.23
N THR A 125 -5.79 39.18 16.14
CA THR A 125 -7.03 38.84 15.45
C THR A 125 -6.85 38.88 13.93
N ASP A 126 -6.36 37.77 13.37
CA ASP A 126 -6.86 37.27 12.08
C ASP A 126 -6.45 35.81 11.94
N LYS A 127 -7.44 34.90 11.93
CA LYS A 127 -7.23 33.48 11.64
C LYS A 127 -7.50 33.24 10.15
N PRO A 128 -6.70 32.40 9.46
CA PRO A 128 -6.91 32.11 8.05
C PRO A 128 -8.30 31.47 7.80
N PRO A 129 -8.91 31.69 6.62
CA PRO A 129 -10.22 31.16 6.30
C PRO A 129 -10.22 29.64 6.23
N VAL A 130 -11.26 29.01 6.80
CA VAL A 130 -11.52 27.57 6.72
C VAL A 130 -11.84 27.21 5.25
N GLY A 131 -11.11 26.25 4.68
CA GLY A 131 -11.38 25.70 3.35
C GLY A 131 -12.74 24.98 3.28
N ALA A 132 -13.27 24.77 2.07
CA ALA A 132 -14.52 24.02 1.90
C ALA A 132 -14.33 22.52 2.22
N GLU A 133 -15.40 21.85 2.64
CA GLU A 133 -15.43 20.42 3.01
C GLU A 133 -15.04 19.50 1.83
N HIS A 134 -14.36 18.39 2.13
CA HIS A 134 -13.85 17.41 1.16
C HIS A 134 -14.96 16.54 0.56
N VAL A 135 -14.86 16.18 -0.73
CA VAL A 135 -15.84 15.32 -1.43
C VAL A 135 -15.50 13.83 -1.19
N PRO A 136 -16.45 12.99 -0.73
CA PRO A 136 -16.22 11.57 -0.42
C PRO A 136 -16.13 10.69 -1.66
N MET A 137 -15.37 9.59 -1.55
CA MET A 137 -15.11 8.65 -2.64
C MET A 137 -15.43 7.21 -2.27
N PRO A 138 -15.70 6.31 -3.25
CA PRO A 138 -16.24 4.98 -2.99
C PRO A 138 -15.33 4.10 -2.12
N GLU A 139 -15.94 3.24 -1.30
CA GLU A 139 -15.25 2.27 -0.44
C GLU A 139 -14.56 1.17 -1.26
N PRO A 140 -13.33 0.74 -0.92
CA PRO A 140 -12.72 -0.43 -1.52
C PRO A 140 -13.37 -1.72 -0.99
N HIS A 141 -13.60 -2.68 -1.89
CA HIS A 141 -14.18 -3.98 -1.52
C HIS A 141 -13.14 -4.93 -0.92
N ASP A 142 -13.59 -5.81 -0.02
CA ASP A 142 -12.75 -6.87 0.56
C ASP A 142 -12.16 -7.77 -0.56
N PRO A 143 -10.91 -8.24 -0.41
CA PRO A 143 -10.30 -9.16 -1.37
C PRO A 143 -11.15 -10.44 -1.49
N VAL A 144 -11.61 -10.72 -2.71
CA VAL A 144 -12.47 -11.87 -2.99
C VAL A 144 -11.59 -13.11 -3.19
N THR A 145 -11.35 -13.85 -2.11
CA THR A 145 -10.77 -15.19 -2.22
C THR A 145 -11.86 -16.20 -2.54
N THR A 146 -11.76 -16.87 -3.68
CA THR A 146 -12.72 -17.92 -4.05
C THR A 146 -12.23 -19.28 -3.54
N PRO A 147 -12.95 -19.93 -2.61
CA PRO A 147 -12.59 -21.26 -2.17
C PRO A 147 -12.72 -22.23 -3.34
N TRP A 148 -11.66 -23.01 -3.56
CA TRP A 148 -11.57 -23.99 -4.64
C TRP A 148 -11.25 -25.37 -4.10
N THR A 149 -11.86 -26.38 -4.71
CA THR A 149 -11.59 -27.78 -4.43
C THR A 149 -11.26 -28.44 -5.75
N GLU A 150 -10.14 -29.16 -5.78
CA GLU A 150 -9.73 -29.93 -6.94
C GLU A 150 -10.80 -30.98 -7.30
N PRO A 151 -11.16 -31.15 -8.58
CA PRO A 151 -12.05 -32.22 -9.00
C PRO A 151 -11.56 -33.59 -8.53
N ALA A 152 -12.48 -34.46 -8.11
CA ALA A 152 -12.12 -35.80 -7.66
C ALA A 152 -11.45 -36.60 -8.79
N PRO A 153 -10.43 -37.42 -8.51
CA PRO A 153 -9.77 -38.24 -9.53
C PRO A 153 -10.75 -39.16 -10.25
N GLY A 154 -10.56 -39.33 -11.56
CA GLY A 154 -11.35 -40.25 -12.37
C GLY A 154 -11.32 -41.69 -11.84
N ALA A 155 -12.43 -42.41 -12.01
CA ALA A 155 -12.51 -43.81 -11.63
C ALA A 155 -11.59 -44.68 -12.51
N ALA A 156 -10.97 -45.71 -11.93
CA ALA A 156 -10.13 -46.63 -12.69
C ALA A 156 -10.92 -47.32 -13.81
N GLY A 157 -10.48 -47.17 -15.06
CA GLY A 157 -11.18 -47.69 -16.24
C GLY A 157 -12.36 -46.84 -16.71
N GLY A 158 -12.49 -45.61 -16.24
CA GLY A 158 -13.50 -44.65 -16.68
C GLY A 158 -13.37 -44.28 -18.15
N VAL A 159 -14.50 -43.85 -18.72
CA VAL A 159 -14.61 -43.31 -20.07
C VAL A 159 -15.33 -41.98 -20.01
N SER A 160 -14.94 -41.09 -20.91
CA SER A 160 -15.63 -39.83 -21.17
C SER A 160 -16.15 -39.84 -22.60
N SER A 161 -17.24 -39.14 -22.86
CA SER A 161 -17.86 -39.01 -24.18
C SER A 161 -18.09 -37.55 -24.51
N ALA A 162 -17.79 -37.10 -25.71
CA ALA A 162 -18.13 -35.74 -26.14
C ALA A 162 -18.37 -35.66 -27.64
N ARG A 163 -19.01 -34.56 -28.06
CA ARG A 163 -19.02 -34.11 -29.45
C ARG A 163 -17.86 -33.13 -29.67
N PRO A 164 -16.84 -33.48 -30.47
CA PRO A 164 -15.66 -32.61 -30.62
C PRO A 164 -15.97 -31.23 -31.17
N ASP A 165 -16.92 -31.11 -32.10
CA ASP A 165 -17.30 -29.85 -32.74
C ASP A 165 -17.78 -28.79 -31.74
N ASP A 166 -18.47 -29.21 -30.67
CA ASP A 166 -18.96 -28.32 -29.62
C ASP A 166 -17.80 -27.82 -28.75
N LEU A 167 -16.81 -28.68 -28.48
CA LEU A 167 -15.56 -28.31 -27.79
C LEU A 167 -14.71 -27.35 -28.65
N ARG A 168 -14.62 -27.57 -29.96
CA ARG A 168 -13.93 -26.67 -30.89
C ARG A 168 -14.61 -25.30 -30.95
N THR A 169 -15.93 -25.29 -30.99
CA THR A 169 -16.73 -24.05 -30.96
C THR A 169 -16.49 -23.28 -29.66
N TYR A 170 -16.51 -23.97 -28.52
CA TYR A 170 -16.15 -23.38 -27.22
C TYR A 170 -14.75 -22.75 -27.25
N SER A 171 -13.75 -23.53 -27.69
CA SER A 171 -12.36 -23.07 -27.73
C SER A 171 -12.18 -21.84 -28.63
N SER A 172 -12.82 -21.82 -29.81
CA SER A 172 -12.76 -20.68 -30.73
C SER A 172 -13.36 -19.42 -30.12
N ASN A 173 -14.50 -19.55 -29.44
CA ASN A 173 -15.17 -18.41 -28.79
C ASN A 173 -14.34 -17.87 -27.62
N VAL A 174 -13.79 -18.75 -26.77
CA VAL A 174 -12.92 -18.36 -25.66
C VAL A 174 -11.63 -17.72 -26.17
N SER A 175 -11.02 -18.22 -27.24
CA SER A 175 -9.82 -17.61 -27.84
C SER A 175 -10.07 -16.17 -28.27
N GLY A 176 -11.14 -15.90 -29.02
CA GLY A 176 -11.46 -14.54 -29.45
C GLY A 176 -11.80 -13.60 -28.28
N ALA A 177 -12.45 -14.13 -27.24
CA ALA A 177 -12.70 -13.41 -26.00
C ALA A 177 -11.39 -13.04 -25.28
N ASN A 178 -10.41 -13.95 -25.26
CA ASN A 178 -9.10 -13.71 -24.66
C ASN A 178 -8.30 -12.66 -25.43
N ASP A 179 -8.30 -12.69 -26.77
CA ASP A 179 -7.59 -11.70 -27.59
C ASP A 179 -8.07 -10.27 -27.31
N THR A 180 -9.37 -10.11 -27.05
CA THR A 180 -9.97 -8.84 -26.65
C THR A 180 -9.43 -8.38 -25.29
N VAL A 181 -9.35 -9.29 -24.31
CA VAL A 181 -8.80 -9.00 -22.97
C VAL A 181 -7.32 -8.64 -23.04
N VAL A 182 -6.51 -9.36 -23.83
CA VAL A 182 -5.07 -9.08 -24.02
C VAL A 182 -4.86 -7.67 -24.58
N THR A 183 -5.65 -7.28 -25.59
CA THR A 183 -5.57 -5.94 -26.19
C THR A 183 -5.93 -4.85 -25.18
N GLN A 184 -7.00 -5.04 -24.42
CA GLN A 184 -7.45 -4.07 -23.42
C GLN A 184 -6.52 -4.01 -22.20
N LYS A 185 -5.94 -5.14 -21.78
CA LYS A 185 -4.88 -5.20 -20.74
C LYS A 185 -3.69 -4.34 -21.14
N GLY A 186 -3.20 -4.44 -22.37
CA GLY A 186 -2.10 -3.59 -22.85
C GLY A 186 -2.46 -2.08 -22.84
N THR A 187 -3.72 -1.75 -23.10
CA THR A 187 -4.22 -0.37 -22.98
C THR A 187 -4.24 0.11 -21.52
N LEU A 188 -4.67 -0.75 -20.60
CA LEU A 188 -4.66 -0.49 -19.15
C LEU A 188 -3.25 -0.29 -18.62
N GLU A 189 -2.30 -1.17 -18.96
CA GLU A 189 -0.90 -1.09 -18.53
C GLU A 189 -0.23 0.22 -19.02
N GLY A 190 -0.54 0.63 -20.26
CA GLY A 190 -0.12 1.93 -20.77
C GLY A 190 -0.71 3.09 -19.96
N ALA A 191 -2.00 3.05 -19.64
CA ALA A 191 -2.66 4.08 -18.85
C ALA A 191 -2.16 4.15 -17.39
N ILE A 192 -1.81 3.01 -16.79
CA ILE A 192 -1.18 2.94 -15.45
C ILE A 192 0.17 3.66 -15.48
N THR A 193 0.98 3.41 -16.50
CA THR A 193 2.29 4.05 -16.68
C THR A 193 2.13 5.56 -16.84
N ASP A 194 1.23 5.98 -17.73
CA ASP A 194 0.92 7.39 -17.97
C ASP A 194 0.46 8.11 -16.70
N PHE A 195 -0.38 7.47 -15.89
CA PHE A 195 -0.81 8.01 -14.60
C PHE A 195 0.37 8.14 -13.62
N ALA A 196 1.19 7.10 -13.47
CA ALA A 196 2.34 7.11 -12.57
C ALA A 196 3.35 8.22 -12.91
N ASP A 197 3.57 8.47 -14.20
CA ASP A 197 4.50 9.50 -14.68
C ASP A 197 3.97 10.94 -14.49
N LYS A 198 2.65 11.14 -14.66
CA LYS A 198 2.05 12.48 -14.71
C LYS A 198 1.37 12.90 -13.41
N CYS A 199 1.06 11.97 -12.51
CA CYS A 199 0.30 12.22 -11.29
C CYS A 199 1.11 12.01 -10.01
N SER A 200 2.32 12.60 -9.91
CA SER A 200 3.19 12.41 -8.74
C SER A 200 2.64 12.91 -7.38
N TRP A 201 1.50 13.60 -7.38
CA TRP A 201 0.78 13.99 -6.16
C TRP A 201 0.22 12.80 -5.37
N CYS A 202 -0.07 11.68 -6.04
CA CYS A 202 -0.57 10.45 -5.43
C CYS A 202 -0.05 9.22 -6.18
N LYS A 203 0.06 8.05 -5.53
CA LYS A 203 0.36 6.80 -6.24
C LYS A 203 -0.77 5.80 -6.03
N ILE A 204 -0.98 4.94 -7.02
CA ILE A 204 -1.89 3.79 -6.93
C ILE A 204 -1.04 2.55 -7.14
N ASN A 205 -1.13 1.59 -6.22
CA ASN A 205 -0.55 0.28 -6.41
C ASN A 205 -1.55 -0.61 -7.17
N THR A 206 -1.23 -0.93 -8.42
CA THR A 206 -2.02 -1.77 -9.31
C THR A 206 -1.42 -3.17 -9.52
N SER A 207 -0.36 -3.51 -8.77
CA SER A 207 0.38 -4.77 -8.95
C SER A 207 -0.48 -6.02 -8.76
N GLY A 208 -1.48 -5.97 -7.86
CA GLY A 208 -2.47 -7.04 -7.68
C GLY A 208 -3.28 -7.31 -8.95
N ILE A 209 -3.79 -6.25 -9.57
CA ILE A 209 -4.60 -6.33 -10.80
C ILE A 209 -3.75 -6.82 -11.98
N THR A 210 -2.55 -6.28 -12.18
CA THR A 210 -1.69 -6.67 -13.31
C THR A 210 -1.20 -8.10 -13.18
N THR A 211 -0.88 -8.55 -11.97
CA THR A 211 -0.52 -9.96 -11.69
C THR A 211 -1.70 -10.91 -11.94
N ALA A 212 -2.90 -10.52 -11.50
CA ALA A 212 -4.12 -11.30 -11.75
C ALA A 212 -4.43 -11.41 -13.24
N LEU A 213 -4.31 -10.32 -14.01
CA LEU A 213 -4.52 -10.31 -15.46
C LEU A 213 -3.50 -11.17 -16.22
N ALA A 214 -2.23 -11.17 -15.81
CA ALA A 214 -1.20 -12.03 -16.40
C ALA A 214 -1.47 -13.53 -16.12
N SER A 215 -1.93 -13.84 -14.91
CA SER A 215 -2.30 -15.20 -14.51
C SER A 215 -3.58 -15.66 -15.22
N PHE A 216 -4.56 -14.76 -15.39
CA PHE A 216 -5.77 -14.99 -16.17
C PHE A 216 -5.43 -15.35 -17.62
N GLU A 217 -4.56 -14.58 -18.27
CA GLU A 217 -4.10 -14.86 -19.63
C GLU A 217 -3.49 -16.27 -19.74
N THR A 218 -2.56 -16.59 -18.84
CA THR A 218 -1.90 -17.91 -18.77
C THR A 218 -2.91 -19.05 -18.60
N ASN A 219 -3.84 -18.90 -17.66
CA ASN A 219 -4.86 -19.92 -17.38
C ASN A 219 -5.81 -20.14 -18.56
N ASN A 220 -6.23 -19.05 -19.23
CA ASN A 220 -7.15 -19.15 -20.36
C ASN A 220 -6.46 -19.68 -21.63
N THR A 221 -5.17 -19.41 -21.83
CA THR A 221 -4.38 -20.07 -22.88
C THR A 221 -4.27 -21.57 -22.62
N ASN A 222 -3.99 -21.97 -21.38
CA ASN A 222 -3.98 -23.39 -21.00
C ASN A 222 -5.35 -24.05 -21.23
N GLU A 223 -6.44 -23.37 -20.89
CA GLU A 223 -7.82 -23.85 -21.11
C GLU A 223 -8.14 -24.08 -22.59
N VAL A 224 -7.79 -23.13 -23.48
CA VAL A 224 -7.93 -23.29 -24.93
C VAL A 224 -7.13 -24.51 -25.43
N ASN A 225 -5.90 -24.68 -24.96
CA ASN A 225 -5.07 -25.83 -25.32
C ASN A 225 -5.65 -27.15 -24.79
N TRP A 226 -6.17 -27.14 -23.57
CA TRP A 226 -6.83 -28.29 -22.93
C TRP A 226 -8.02 -28.74 -23.75
N VAL A 227 -8.94 -27.83 -24.06
CA VAL A 227 -10.18 -28.15 -24.79
C VAL A 227 -9.84 -28.66 -26.20
N ASN A 228 -8.88 -28.04 -26.89
CA ASN A 228 -8.44 -28.51 -28.20
C ASN A 228 -7.79 -29.88 -28.18
N THR A 229 -7.03 -30.19 -27.12
CA THR A 229 -6.39 -31.50 -26.95
C THR A 229 -7.43 -32.60 -26.71
N VAL A 230 -8.41 -32.32 -25.84
CA VAL A 230 -9.53 -33.22 -25.56
C VAL A 230 -10.38 -33.43 -26.82
N ALA A 231 -10.72 -32.35 -27.55
CA ALA A 231 -11.46 -32.44 -28.80
C ALA A 231 -10.73 -33.29 -29.85
N ALA A 232 -9.41 -33.10 -30.00
CA ALA A 232 -8.60 -33.89 -30.94
C ALA A 232 -8.58 -35.39 -30.58
N ALA A 233 -8.57 -35.73 -29.28
CA ALA A 233 -8.65 -37.12 -28.85
C ALA A 233 -10.00 -37.77 -29.20
N PHE A 234 -11.11 -37.04 -29.04
CA PHE A 234 -12.43 -37.51 -29.47
C PHE A 234 -12.54 -37.62 -31.00
N GLU A 235 -12.01 -36.64 -31.76
CA GLU A 235 -11.94 -36.69 -33.23
C GLU A 235 -11.16 -37.91 -33.72
N ALA A 236 -10.05 -38.24 -33.06
CA ALA A 236 -9.24 -39.41 -33.41
C ALA A 236 -9.98 -40.75 -33.15
N ALA A 237 -10.93 -40.77 -32.21
CA ALA A 237 -11.69 -41.96 -31.86
C ALA A 237 -12.92 -42.20 -32.75
N GLY A 238 -13.65 -41.15 -33.16
CA GLY A 238 -14.89 -41.31 -33.92
C GLY A 238 -15.17 -40.28 -35.01
N GLY A 239 -14.28 -39.31 -35.26
CA GLY A 239 -14.43 -38.27 -36.29
C GLY A 239 -15.22 -37.04 -35.84
N SER A 240 -15.29 -36.01 -36.70
CA SER A 240 -16.05 -34.77 -36.47
C SER A 240 -17.56 -34.99 -36.58
N GLY A 241 -18.35 -34.23 -35.83
CA GLY A 241 -19.82 -34.24 -35.90
C GLY A 241 -20.52 -35.41 -35.18
N GLU A 242 -19.79 -36.42 -34.74
CA GLU A 242 -20.30 -37.59 -34.00
C GLU A 242 -19.93 -37.52 -32.51
N ILE A 243 -20.72 -38.16 -31.66
CA ILE A 243 -20.36 -38.36 -30.24
C ILE A 243 -19.39 -39.53 -30.17
N SER A 244 -18.23 -39.31 -29.57
CA SER A 244 -17.17 -40.33 -29.44
C SER A 244 -16.87 -40.62 -27.97
N GLU A 245 -16.55 -41.88 -27.66
CA GLU A 245 -16.11 -42.31 -26.33
C GLU A 245 -14.60 -42.56 -26.32
N VAL A 246 -13.91 -42.04 -25.31
CA VAL A 246 -12.47 -42.21 -25.10
C VAL A 246 -12.22 -42.58 -23.64
N SER A 247 -11.27 -43.48 -23.38
CA SER A 247 -10.90 -43.79 -22.00
C SER A 247 -10.25 -42.59 -21.33
N ASP A 248 -10.57 -42.40 -20.05
CA ASP A 248 -10.02 -41.28 -19.27
C ASP A 248 -8.49 -41.34 -19.23
N ALA A 249 -7.91 -42.55 -19.21
CA ALA A 249 -6.46 -42.75 -19.29
C ALA A 249 -5.84 -42.27 -20.62
N ALA A 250 -6.56 -42.41 -21.75
CA ALA A 250 -6.08 -41.91 -23.03
C ALA A 250 -6.20 -40.39 -23.15
N LEU A 251 -7.24 -39.79 -22.56
CA LEU A 251 -7.36 -38.34 -22.43
C LEU A 251 -6.25 -37.77 -21.55
N ALA A 252 -5.99 -38.37 -20.40
CA ALA A 252 -4.87 -38.00 -19.53
C ALA A 252 -3.51 -38.08 -20.25
N ALA A 253 -3.27 -39.17 -20.99
CA ALA A 253 -2.05 -39.33 -21.79
C ALA A 253 -1.93 -38.27 -22.89
N SER A 254 -3.04 -37.87 -23.51
CA SER A 254 -3.07 -36.84 -24.54
C SER A 254 -2.73 -35.46 -23.96
N LEU A 255 -3.33 -35.12 -22.80
CA LEU A 255 -3.03 -33.88 -22.08
C LEU A 255 -1.58 -33.82 -21.60
N ALA A 256 -1.07 -34.93 -21.05
CA ALA A 256 0.33 -35.04 -20.63
C ALA A 256 1.31 -34.89 -21.81
N ALA A 257 1.01 -35.50 -22.96
CA ALA A 257 1.81 -35.38 -24.18
C ALA A 257 1.81 -33.95 -24.74
N ALA A 258 0.69 -33.23 -24.60
CA ALA A 258 0.57 -31.83 -24.98
C ALA A 258 1.18 -30.86 -23.95
N GLY A 259 1.61 -31.35 -22.78
CA GLY A 259 2.14 -30.52 -21.69
C GLY A 259 1.09 -29.59 -21.06
N VAL A 260 -0.19 -29.96 -21.15
CA VAL A 260 -1.30 -29.14 -20.68
C VAL A 260 -1.67 -29.53 -19.26
N THR A 261 -1.85 -28.53 -18.40
CA THR A 261 -2.28 -28.77 -17.01
C THR A 261 -3.78 -29.07 -16.98
N GLU A 262 -4.17 -30.12 -16.26
CA GLU A 262 -5.54 -30.63 -16.24
C GLU A 262 -6.51 -29.73 -15.44
N ASN A 263 -6.05 -29.19 -14.32
CA ASN A 263 -6.85 -28.37 -13.41
C ASN A 263 -6.44 -26.90 -13.46
N ARG A 264 -7.42 -26.01 -13.60
CA ARG A 264 -7.24 -24.55 -13.49
C ARG A 264 -7.09 -24.18 -12.01
N LYS A 265 -6.01 -23.48 -11.67
CA LYS A 265 -5.83 -22.91 -10.32
C LYS A 265 -6.58 -21.57 -10.20
N PRO A 266 -7.26 -21.29 -9.07
CA PRO A 266 -7.90 -19.99 -8.83
C PRO A 266 -6.89 -18.85 -8.80
N LEU A 267 -7.37 -17.66 -9.13
CA LEU A 267 -6.61 -16.43 -9.01
C LEU A 267 -6.86 -15.78 -7.64
N ASP A 268 -5.78 -15.32 -7.00
CA ASP A 268 -5.85 -14.37 -5.91
C ASP A 268 -5.83 -12.96 -6.52
N VAL A 269 -6.94 -12.24 -6.42
CA VAL A 269 -7.08 -10.89 -6.95
C VAL A 269 -7.07 -9.92 -5.78
N GLN A 270 -5.92 -9.28 -5.59
CA GLN A 270 -5.78 -8.23 -4.59
C GLN A 270 -6.35 -6.92 -5.16
N ALA A 271 -7.19 -6.25 -4.37
CA ALA A 271 -7.72 -4.93 -4.69
C ALA A 271 -6.58 -3.91 -4.89
N PRO A 272 -6.77 -2.88 -5.73
CA PRO A 272 -5.82 -1.79 -5.79
C PRO A 272 -5.72 -1.11 -4.42
N THR A 273 -4.55 -0.56 -4.12
CA THR A 273 -4.38 0.23 -2.89
C THR A 273 -3.68 1.53 -3.21
N ILE A 274 -4.25 2.64 -2.77
CA ILE A 274 -3.62 3.95 -2.87
C ILE A 274 -2.40 3.99 -1.95
N GLN A 275 -1.25 4.41 -2.48
CA GLN A 275 0.00 4.54 -1.75
C GLN A 275 0.54 5.98 -1.85
N GLY A 276 1.06 6.49 -0.74
CA GLY A 276 1.61 7.85 -0.68
C GLY A 276 0.66 8.84 0.00
N ASP A 277 1.27 9.81 0.67
CA ASP A 277 0.59 10.86 1.42
C ASP A 277 0.29 12.03 0.46
N PRO A 278 -0.99 12.35 0.16
CA PRO A 278 -1.30 13.51 -0.67
C PRO A 278 -0.74 14.76 0.03
N GLN A 279 0.24 15.40 -0.61
CA GLN A 279 0.84 16.63 -0.08
C GLN A 279 -0.24 17.71 -0.04
N THR A 280 -0.81 17.94 1.14
CA THR A 280 -1.76 19.03 1.38
C THR A 280 -0.99 20.30 1.73
N SER A 281 -1.52 21.45 1.33
CA SER A 281 -0.93 22.78 1.53
C SER A 281 -0.81 23.23 3.00
N GLY A 282 -0.95 22.34 3.98
CA GLY A 282 -0.84 22.66 5.41
C GLY A 282 -1.95 23.56 5.97
N TYR A 283 -2.99 23.85 5.18
CA TYR A 283 -4.17 24.59 5.59
C TYR A 283 -5.38 23.65 5.74
N ALA A 284 -5.37 22.84 6.80
CA ALA A 284 -6.54 22.31 7.51
C ALA A 284 -6.08 21.37 8.63
N ASP A 285 -6.27 21.76 9.88
CA ASP A 285 -6.39 20.84 11.02
C ASP A 285 -7.71 20.09 10.86
N ASP A 286 -7.68 18.85 10.32
CA ASP A 286 -8.56 17.72 10.68
C ASP A 286 -8.12 16.41 9.96
N PRO A 287 -8.24 15.21 10.58
CA PRO A 287 -7.24 14.14 10.60
C PRO A 287 -7.78 12.83 9.99
N VAL A 288 -8.69 12.92 9.03
CA VAL A 288 -9.26 11.74 8.37
C VAL A 288 -8.70 11.64 6.96
N ASN A 289 -7.98 10.55 6.68
CA ASN A 289 -7.74 10.14 5.29
C ASN A 289 -9.05 9.53 4.76
N THR A 290 -9.89 10.42 4.24
CA THR A 290 -11.23 10.10 3.68
C THR A 290 -11.17 9.30 2.38
N THR A 291 -9.97 8.90 1.94
CA THR A 291 -9.70 8.07 0.76
C THR A 291 -9.81 6.57 1.05
N THR A 292 -9.80 6.15 2.32
CA THR A 292 -9.73 4.73 2.71
C THR A 292 -10.60 4.37 3.93
N GLY A 293 -11.30 5.36 4.52
CA GLY A 293 -11.80 5.24 5.89
C GLY A 293 -10.68 5.17 6.93
N ASN A 294 -9.43 5.37 6.52
CA ASN A 294 -8.29 5.40 7.41
C ASN A 294 -8.27 6.72 8.16
N PHE A 295 -8.61 6.69 9.44
CA PHE A 295 -8.37 7.81 10.32
C PHE A 295 -6.88 7.82 10.63
N VAL A 296 -6.20 8.86 10.17
CA VAL A 296 -4.75 8.96 10.22
C VAL A 296 -4.41 10.24 10.98
N GLU A 297 -4.22 10.11 12.29
CA GLU A 297 -4.07 11.26 13.19
C GLU A 297 -2.62 11.38 13.65
N PRO A 298 -1.86 12.37 13.15
CA PRO A 298 -0.55 12.70 13.69
C PRO A 298 -0.71 13.48 15.00
N GLU A 299 -0.04 13.03 16.04
CA GLU A 299 0.02 13.68 17.35
C GLU A 299 1.47 14.01 17.68
N THR A 300 1.75 15.28 17.95
CA THR A 300 3.04 15.68 18.53
C THR A 300 2.83 15.92 20.01
N ASP A 301 3.24 14.97 20.83
CA ASP A 301 3.02 15.06 22.28
C ASP A 301 4.02 16.02 22.94
N LEU A 302 5.29 15.92 22.56
CA LEU A 302 6.35 16.78 23.07
C LEU A 302 7.34 17.14 21.97
N SER A 303 7.52 18.44 21.74
CA SER A 303 8.57 18.98 20.87
C SER A 303 9.37 20.05 21.61
N PHE A 304 10.60 20.25 21.16
CA PHE A 304 11.43 21.39 21.53
C PHE A 304 11.53 22.36 20.34
N SER A 305 11.93 23.60 20.61
CA SER A 305 12.14 24.63 19.60
C SER A 305 13.57 25.16 19.63
N GLY A 306 13.91 25.97 18.63
CA GLY A 306 15.25 26.53 18.49
C GLY A 306 16.29 25.42 18.35
N GLY A 307 17.32 25.46 19.17
CA GLY A 307 18.44 24.57 18.97
C GLY A 307 18.14 23.07 19.14
N ALA A 308 17.16 22.70 19.95
CA ALA A 308 16.80 21.29 20.15
C ALA A 308 15.60 20.88 19.30
N ALA A 309 15.29 21.58 18.21
CA ALA A 309 14.07 21.36 17.43
C ALA A 309 13.95 19.96 16.79
N SER A 310 15.04 19.21 16.66
CA SER A 310 14.99 17.81 16.20
C SER A 310 14.51 16.83 17.29
N LEU A 311 14.48 17.24 18.57
CA LEU A 311 13.95 16.42 19.65
C LEU A 311 12.43 16.54 19.71
N VAL A 312 11.77 15.56 19.09
CA VAL A 312 10.33 15.45 19.01
C VAL A 312 9.92 14.02 19.35
N PHE A 313 8.90 13.88 20.19
CA PHE A 313 8.16 12.64 20.37
C PHE A 313 6.79 12.81 19.74
N SER A 314 6.48 11.92 18.80
CA SER A 314 5.21 11.91 18.10
C SER A 314 4.61 10.51 18.04
N ARG A 315 3.29 10.48 17.83
CA ARG A 315 2.49 9.30 17.63
C ARG A 315 1.64 9.48 16.38
N MET A 316 1.26 8.36 15.80
CA MET A 316 0.44 8.29 14.60
C MET A 316 -0.66 7.27 14.86
N TYR A 317 -1.91 7.69 14.83
CA TYR A 317 -3.01 6.75 14.75
C TYR A 317 -3.29 6.41 13.29
N ASN A 318 -3.66 5.17 13.03
CA ASN A 318 -4.07 4.66 11.73
C ASN A 318 -5.15 3.59 11.98
N SER A 319 -6.41 3.89 11.64
CA SER A 319 -7.53 2.97 11.91
C SER A 319 -7.49 1.67 11.11
N LEU A 320 -6.73 1.62 10.01
CA LEU A 320 -6.53 0.41 9.20
C LEU A 320 -5.27 -0.38 9.60
N SER A 321 -4.49 0.12 10.55
CA SER A 321 -3.30 -0.58 11.03
C SER A 321 -3.71 -1.74 11.93
N ALA A 322 -3.38 -2.96 11.51
CA ALA A 322 -3.48 -4.15 12.35
C ALA A 322 -2.37 -4.22 13.43
N SER A 323 -1.42 -3.29 13.41
CA SER A 323 -0.30 -3.25 14.35
C SER A 323 -0.74 -2.71 15.72
N VAL A 324 -0.11 -3.24 16.77
CA VAL A 324 -0.31 -2.79 18.15
C VAL A 324 1.00 -2.18 18.64
N GLY A 325 1.09 -0.86 18.60
CA GLY A 325 2.25 -0.13 19.13
C GLY A 325 2.20 0.04 20.64
N VAL A 326 3.18 0.76 21.19
CA VAL A 326 3.29 0.99 22.64
C VAL A 326 2.14 1.82 23.24
N PHE A 327 1.35 2.48 22.39
CA PHE A 327 0.12 3.20 22.74
C PHE A 327 -1.17 2.42 22.44
N GLY A 328 -1.06 1.14 22.08
CA GLY A 328 -2.20 0.27 21.82
C GLY A 328 -2.51 0.09 20.33
N PRO A 329 -3.63 -0.60 20.02
CA PRO A 329 -4.01 -0.93 18.64
C PRO A 329 -4.16 0.31 17.76
N GLY A 330 -3.67 0.24 16.52
CA GLY A 330 -3.78 1.33 15.54
C GLY A 330 -2.76 2.45 15.72
N TRP A 331 -1.99 2.45 16.81
CA TRP A 331 -0.97 3.48 17.08
C TRP A 331 0.43 3.01 16.68
N ALA A 332 1.19 3.91 16.05
CA ALA A 332 2.64 3.86 15.92
C ALA A 332 3.25 5.12 16.54
N SER A 333 4.52 5.09 16.94
CA SER A 333 5.19 6.22 17.58
C SER A 333 6.69 6.18 17.41
N THR A 334 7.38 7.22 17.86
CA THR A 334 8.86 7.24 17.98
C THR A 334 9.40 6.04 18.75
N ALA A 335 8.63 5.48 19.70
CA ALA A 335 9.02 4.29 20.45
C ALA A 335 8.81 2.96 19.70
N ASP A 336 8.05 2.98 18.61
CA ASP A 336 7.76 1.84 17.75
C ASP A 336 8.69 1.77 16.53
N GLU A 337 9.55 2.77 16.32
CA GLU A 337 10.50 2.80 15.21
C GLU A 337 11.53 1.66 15.33
N HIS A 338 11.70 0.88 14.26
CA HIS A 338 12.67 -0.22 14.23
C HIS A 338 13.01 -0.68 12.81
N LEU A 339 14.12 -1.38 12.66
CA LEU A 339 14.58 -2.00 11.43
C LEU A 339 14.50 -3.52 11.53
N LEU A 340 13.72 -4.15 10.67
CA LEU A 340 13.66 -5.60 10.50
C LEU A 340 14.61 -6.00 9.37
N VAL A 341 15.43 -7.03 9.59
CA VAL A 341 16.37 -7.54 8.59
C VAL A 341 16.24 -9.06 8.52
N ASP A 342 16.06 -9.60 7.31
CA ASP A 342 15.94 -11.03 7.08
C ASP A 342 16.72 -11.48 5.82
N GLY A 343 16.44 -12.70 5.35
CA GLY A 343 17.11 -13.28 4.17
C GLY A 343 16.67 -12.67 2.83
N GLU A 344 15.50 -12.04 2.78
CA GLU A 344 14.91 -11.46 1.56
C GLU A 344 15.20 -9.95 1.43
N GLY A 345 15.43 -9.26 2.56
CA GLY A 345 15.67 -7.82 2.54
C GLY A 345 15.79 -7.18 3.92
N ALA A 346 15.39 -5.92 3.98
CA ALA A 346 15.15 -5.22 5.24
C ALA A 346 13.93 -4.30 5.13
N VAL A 347 13.24 -4.08 6.23
CA VAL A 347 12.09 -3.18 6.34
C VAL A 347 12.32 -2.24 7.50
N TRP A 348 12.39 -0.94 7.23
CA TRP A 348 12.41 0.09 8.26
C TRP A 348 10.98 0.55 8.54
N VAL A 349 10.50 0.26 9.75
CA VAL A 349 9.25 0.78 10.29
C VAL A 349 9.56 2.12 10.94
N GLN A 350 9.06 3.19 10.35
CA GLN A 350 9.27 4.56 10.82
C GLN A 350 8.34 4.88 12.00
N ALA A 351 8.62 5.97 12.72
CA ALA A 351 7.78 6.44 13.83
C ALA A 351 6.31 6.69 13.46
N SER A 352 6.01 6.90 12.18
CA SER A 352 4.64 7.04 11.65
C SER A 352 3.95 5.69 11.38
N GLY A 353 4.64 4.57 11.55
CA GLY A 353 4.18 3.24 11.12
C GLY A 353 4.42 2.95 9.63
N ARG A 354 5.03 3.88 8.88
CA ARG A 354 5.39 3.67 7.47
C ARG A 354 6.49 2.63 7.32
N HIS A 355 6.33 1.72 6.37
CA HIS A 355 7.34 0.71 6.03
C HIS A 355 8.16 1.17 4.82
N VAL A 356 9.48 1.20 4.97
CA VAL A 356 10.44 1.44 3.88
C VAL A 356 11.16 0.14 3.60
N VAL A 357 10.96 -0.41 2.40
CA VAL A 357 11.50 -1.72 2.00
C VAL A 357 12.82 -1.54 1.25
N PHE A 358 13.83 -2.28 1.69
CA PHE A 358 15.15 -2.37 1.07
C PHE A 358 15.33 -3.79 0.50
N PRO A 359 15.19 -3.98 -0.82
CA PRO A 359 15.41 -5.27 -1.46
C PRO A 359 16.86 -5.74 -1.29
N ARG A 360 17.08 -7.06 -1.24
CA ARG A 360 18.45 -7.58 -1.25
C ARG A 360 19.17 -7.30 -2.57
N LEU A 361 20.42 -6.87 -2.46
CA LEU A 361 21.34 -6.71 -3.58
C LEU A 361 22.72 -7.26 -3.20
N ALA A 362 23.01 -8.47 -3.68
CA ALA A 362 24.20 -9.23 -3.28
C ALA A 362 24.32 -9.32 -1.74
N ASP A 363 25.50 -9.02 -1.18
CA ASP A 363 25.74 -9.04 0.27
C ASP A 363 25.15 -7.82 0.99
N GLY A 364 24.60 -6.84 0.26
CA GLY A 364 24.03 -5.59 0.76
C GLY A 364 22.54 -5.43 0.39
N TRP A 365 22.08 -4.19 0.39
CA TRP A 365 20.71 -3.85 -0.01
C TRP A 365 20.74 -2.88 -1.17
N ASP A 366 19.72 -2.95 -2.02
CA ASP A 366 19.48 -1.91 -3.01
C ASP A 366 18.96 -0.64 -2.32
N ARG A 367 18.86 0.43 -3.09
CA ARG A 367 18.09 1.62 -2.72
C ARG A 367 16.65 1.21 -2.35
N ALA A 368 16.08 1.88 -1.35
CA ALA A 368 14.70 1.66 -0.94
C ALA A 368 13.73 1.78 -2.12
N ASP A 369 12.73 0.90 -2.17
CA ASP A 369 11.71 0.93 -3.20
C ASP A 369 10.91 2.23 -3.14
N GLY A 370 10.79 2.91 -4.29
CA GLY A 370 10.06 4.17 -4.41
C GLY A 370 10.61 5.38 -3.62
N ASP A 371 11.75 5.25 -2.93
CA ASP A 371 12.28 6.22 -1.98
C ASP A 371 13.76 6.56 -2.21
N SER A 372 14.23 7.69 -1.68
CA SER A 372 15.66 8.06 -1.71
C SER A 372 16.36 7.70 -0.39
N PHE A 373 16.26 6.43 0.01
CA PHE A 373 16.97 5.89 1.17
C PHE A 373 17.94 4.78 0.78
N TRP A 374 19.06 4.70 1.50
CA TRP A 374 20.07 3.64 1.37
C TRP A 374 20.38 3.03 2.71
N LEU A 375 20.41 1.71 2.76
CA LEU A 375 20.73 0.93 3.95
C LEU A 375 22.15 0.37 3.85
N THR A 376 22.95 0.55 4.90
CA THR A 376 24.31 0.01 4.99
C THR A 376 24.51 -0.70 6.32
N ALA A 377 25.04 -1.92 6.28
CA ALA A 377 25.55 -2.58 7.48
C ALA A 377 26.90 -1.97 7.86
N VAL A 378 27.06 -1.66 9.14
CA VAL A 378 28.25 -1.01 9.67
C VAL A 378 28.87 -1.83 10.81
N THR A 379 30.20 -1.88 10.83
CA THR A 379 30.97 -2.45 11.94
C THR A 379 31.06 -1.44 13.10
N ASP A 380 31.61 -1.84 14.24
CA ASP A 380 31.84 -0.96 15.40
C ASP A 380 32.51 0.37 15.01
N THR A 381 33.51 0.30 14.13
CA THR A 381 34.23 1.46 13.60
C THR A 381 33.42 2.26 12.58
N GLY A 382 32.46 1.63 11.90
CA GLY A 382 31.58 2.25 10.90
C GLY A 382 30.46 3.08 11.53
N ILE A 383 29.91 2.64 12.68
CA ILE A 383 28.99 3.45 13.49
C ILE A 383 29.74 4.69 13.98
N ALA A 384 30.91 4.53 14.60
CA ALA A 384 31.73 5.65 15.06
C ALA A 384 32.14 6.61 13.92
N ALA A 385 32.34 6.12 12.69
CA ALA A 385 32.62 6.96 11.53
C ALA A 385 31.37 7.71 11.01
N ALA A 386 30.20 7.07 10.99
CA ALA A 386 28.93 7.72 10.68
C ALA A 386 28.58 8.79 11.73
N GLU A 387 28.92 8.53 12.99
CA GLU A 387 28.83 9.48 14.11
C GLU A 387 29.80 10.66 13.94
N ALA A 388 31.08 10.40 13.62
CA ALA A 388 32.07 11.46 13.37
C ALA A 388 31.74 12.33 12.14
N ALA A 389 31.02 11.78 11.15
CA ALA A 389 30.55 12.52 9.99
C ALA A 389 29.37 13.46 10.32
N THR A 390 28.67 13.24 11.44
CA THR A 390 27.50 14.03 11.86
C THR A 390 27.76 14.92 13.08
N THR A 391 28.74 14.58 13.93
CA THR A 391 29.06 15.30 15.17
C THR A 391 30.55 15.64 15.22
N GLY A 392 30.89 16.91 15.43
CA GLY A 392 32.28 17.42 15.43
C GLY A 392 33.15 17.03 16.64
N GLY A 393 32.94 15.86 17.25
CA GLY A 393 33.79 15.35 18.33
C GLY A 393 33.14 14.33 19.28
N ASP A 394 33.95 13.31 19.62
CA ASP A 394 33.90 12.28 20.68
C ASP A 394 32.52 11.79 21.19
N THR A 395 32.07 10.64 20.67
CA THR A 395 30.87 9.92 21.12
C THR A 395 31.18 8.45 21.42
N THR A 396 30.61 7.91 22.51
CA THR A 396 30.80 6.54 22.96
C THR A 396 30.07 5.55 22.05
N ALA A 397 30.84 4.69 21.38
CA ALA A 397 30.34 3.69 20.44
C ALA A 397 29.35 2.71 21.10
N VAL A 398 28.20 2.50 20.47
CA VAL A 398 27.34 1.34 20.74
C VAL A 398 28.09 0.10 20.28
N GLY A 399 28.61 -0.68 21.22
CA GLY A 399 29.40 -1.87 20.90
C GLY A 399 28.56 -2.95 20.21
N GLY A 400 29.10 -3.52 19.12
CA GLY A 400 28.57 -4.69 18.45
C GLY A 400 28.00 -4.48 17.05
N GLY A 401 28.41 -3.49 16.26
CA GLY A 401 27.95 -3.25 14.88
C GLY A 401 26.44 -2.94 14.76
N GLY A 402 25.97 -2.67 13.55
CA GLY A 402 24.58 -2.27 13.34
C GLY A 402 24.28 -1.85 11.90
N PHE A 403 23.31 -0.97 11.73
CA PHE A 403 22.81 -0.55 10.43
C PHE A 403 22.63 0.96 10.38
N VAL A 404 22.87 1.56 9.21
CA VAL A 404 22.63 2.98 8.97
C VAL A 404 21.73 3.12 7.76
N VAL A 405 20.58 3.77 7.95
CA VAL A 405 19.78 4.31 6.86
C VAL A 405 20.23 5.74 6.59
N SER A 406 20.39 6.09 5.32
CA SER A 406 20.78 7.42 4.88
C SER A 406 19.84 7.94 3.79
N ASP A 407 19.63 9.26 3.75
CA ASP A 407 18.92 9.92 2.65
C ASP A 407 19.83 10.87 1.86
N ASN A 408 19.31 11.38 0.74
CA ASN A 408 20.00 12.36 -0.12
C ASN A 408 19.95 13.81 0.43
N ARG A 409 19.31 14.04 1.58
CA ARG A 409 19.22 15.32 2.28
C ARG A 409 20.13 15.38 3.53
N GLY A 410 20.97 14.37 3.74
CA GLY A 410 21.90 14.31 4.87
C GLY A 410 21.32 13.68 6.14
N GLY A 411 20.10 13.14 6.10
CA GLY A 411 19.50 12.33 7.14
C GLY A 411 20.28 11.04 7.37
N ARG A 412 20.41 10.65 8.63
CA ARG A 412 21.06 9.43 9.10
C ARG A 412 20.26 8.87 10.27
N TRP A 413 19.87 7.60 10.17
CA TRP A 413 19.24 6.82 11.23
C TRP A 413 20.12 5.61 11.50
N CYS A 414 20.67 5.53 12.71
CA CYS A 414 21.51 4.43 13.11
C CYS A 414 20.70 3.46 13.97
N PHE A 415 20.85 2.18 13.69
CA PHE A 415 20.21 1.09 14.40
C PHE A 415 21.27 0.14 14.95
N ASP A 416 21.01 -0.45 16.11
CA ASP A 416 21.82 -1.55 16.63
C ASP A 416 21.57 -2.85 15.86
N ARG A 417 22.32 -3.93 16.18
CA ARG A 417 22.14 -5.25 15.56
C ARG A 417 20.74 -5.85 15.74
N ALA A 418 19.99 -5.45 16.76
CA ALA A 418 18.62 -5.90 16.98
C ALA A 418 17.60 -5.05 16.21
N GLY A 419 18.06 -4.07 15.42
CA GLY A 419 17.21 -3.19 14.64
C GLY A 419 16.60 -2.05 15.45
N ARG A 420 17.07 -1.80 16.67
CA ARG A 420 16.55 -0.70 17.50
C ARG A 420 17.27 0.59 17.16
N PRO A 421 16.58 1.73 17.01
CA PRO A 421 17.21 3.02 16.81
C PRO A 421 18.19 3.32 17.94
N ALA A 422 19.42 3.68 17.58
CA ALA A 422 20.44 4.16 18.50
C ALA A 422 20.48 5.70 18.50
N TRP A 423 20.45 6.31 17.32
CA TRP A 423 20.36 7.75 17.15
C TRP A 423 19.89 8.14 15.75
N VAL A 424 19.40 9.38 15.64
CA VAL A 424 19.04 10.04 14.37
C VAL A 424 19.72 11.41 14.28
N SER A 425 20.09 11.83 13.07
CA SER A 425 20.60 13.17 12.80
C SER A 425 20.24 13.61 11.38
N ARG A 426 20.07 14.91 11.17
CA ARG A 426 19.96 15.56 9.85
C ARG A 426 21.10 16.55 9.59
N GLY A 427 22.20 16.40 10.31
CA GLY A 427 23.35 17.30 10.26
C GLY A 427 23.82 17.71 11.66
N ALA A 428 24.91 18.46 11.70
CA ALA A 428 25.51 18.91 12.96
C ALA A 428 24.51 19.70 13.82
N GLY A 429 24.44 19.40 15.12
CA GLY A 429 23.56 20.10 16.06
C GLY A 429 22.12 19.56 16.10
N THR A 430 21.82 18.45 15.41
CA THR A 430 20.46 17.86 15.35
C THR A 430 20.37 16.45 15.91
N ARG A 431 21.46 15.89 16.46
CA ARG A 431 21.51 14.49 16.90
C ARG A 431 20.58 14.26 18.08
N VAL A 432 19.76 13.22 17.97
CA VAL A 432 18.91 12.68 19.03
C VAL A 432 19.28 11.22 19.26
N GLU A 433 19.67 10.89 20.48
CA GLU A 433 20.01 9.54 20.92
C GLU A 433 18.82 8.86 21.59
N TYR A 434 18.70 7.55 21.39
CA TYR A 434 17.63 6.72 21.90
C TYR A 434 18.19 5.82 23.01
N GLU A 435 17.61 5.92 24.20
CA GLU A 435 18.00 5.14 25.37
C GLU A 435 17.03 3.97 25.56
N TRP A 436 17.55 2.74 25.52
CA TRP A 436 16.76 1.51 25.66
C TRP A 436 17.08 0.76 26.95
N ALA A 437 16.04 0.28 27.65
CA ALA A 437 16.18 -0.60 28.81
C ALA A 437 15.20 -1.77 28.72
N GLY A 438 15.71 -3.01 28.82
CA GLY A 438 14.88 -4.21 28.78
C GLY A 438 14.05 -4.35 27.49
N GLY A 439 14.56 -3.87 26.35
CA GLY A 439 13.87 -3.91 25.07
C GLY A 439 12.88 -2.76 24.82
N ARG A 440 12.78 -1.80 25.76
CA ARG A 440 11.85 -0.67 25.67
C ARG A 440 12.59 0.66 25.59
N LEU A 441 12.06 1.61 24.83
CA LEU A 441 12.57 2.97 24.80
C LEU A 441 12.23 3.64 26.13
N VAL A 442 13.24 4.16 26.82
CA VAL A 442 13.09 4.85 28.11
C VAL A 442 13.49 6.32 28.05
N GLY A 443 14.19 6.74 26.99
CA GLY A 443 14.55 8.14 26.82
C GLY A 443 14.97 8.51 25.41
N LEU A 444 14.80 9.79 25.09
CA LEU A 444 15.37 10.48 23.94
C LEU A 444 16.22 11.64 24.44
N TRP A 445 17.43 11.81 23.89
CA TRP A 445 18.39 12.81 24.33
C TRP A 445 18.98 13.57 23.16
N HIS A 446 18.74 14.87 23.11
CA HIS A 446 19.39 15.76 22.16
C HIS A 446 20.85 16.00 22.57
N GLU A 447 21.76 16.17 21.60
CA GLU A 447 23.19 16.45 21.85
C GLU A 447 23.46 17.74 22.66
N TRP A 448 22.45 18.61 22.79
CA TRP A 448 22.49 19.83 23.61
C TRP A 448 21.84 19.67 25.00
N GLY A 449 21.68 18.42 25.45
CA GLY A 449 21.29 18.10 26.82
C GLY A 449 19.80 18.23 27.14
N ARG A 450 18.95 18.47 26.14
CA ARG A 450 17.49 18.34 26.28
C ARG A 450 17.10 16.88 26.14
N GLY A 451 16.08 16.44 26.85
CA GLY A 451 15.60 15.07 26.76
C GLY A 451 14.11 14.91 27.02
N ILE A 452 13.59 13.76 26.61
CA ILE A 452 12.23 13.28 26.87
C ILE A 452 12.38 11.88 27.48
N ARG A 453 11.88 11.68 28.70
CA ARG A 453 11.84 10.38 29.36
C ARG A 453 10.47 9.73 29.17
N LEU A 454 10.46 8.42 28.93
CA LEU A 454 9.25 7.62 28.85
C LEU A 454 9.04 6.85 30.16
N GLU A 455 7.84 6.96 30.72
CA GLU A 455 7.40 6.17 31.87
C GLU A 455 6.45 5.07 31.39
N TRP A 456 6.68 3.84 31.85
CA TRP A 456 5.90 2.66 31.46
C TRP A 456 5.02 2.19 32.62
N ASN A 457 3.91 1.54 32.32
CA ASN A 457 3.11 0.86 33.33
C ASN A 457 3.94 -0.24 34.05
N PRO A 458 3.53 -0.70 35.24
CA PRO A 458 4.27 -1.73 35.98
C PRO A 458 4.51 -3.02 35.21
N GLU A 459 3.58 -3.39 34.31
CA GLU A 459 3.69 -4.57 33.44
C GLU A 459 4.66 -4.33 32.26
N GLY A 460 4.99 -3.07 31.97
CA GLY A 460 5.91 -2.67 30.91
C GLY A 460 5.38 -2.93 29.50
N SER A 461 4.06 -2.86 29.31
CA SER A 461 3.35 -3.08 28.04
C SER A 461 2.87 -1.79 27.38
N ARG A 462 2.75 -0.69 28.14
CA ARG A 462 2.26 0.61 27.65
C ARG A 462 3.05 1.77 28.25
N VAL A 463 3.22 2.84 27.47
CA VAL A 463 3.76 4.11 27.95
C VAL A 463 2.65 4.86 28.67
N VAL A 464 2.85 5.25 29.92
CA VAL A 464 1.85 5.97 30.74
C VAL A 464 2.16 7.45 30.87
N ALA A 465 3.40 7.87 30.61
CA ALA A 465 3.71 9.29 30.52
C ALA A 465 4.99 9.58 29.73
N LEU A 466 5.07 10.81 29.21
CA LEU A 466 6.30 11.43 28.75
C LEU A 466 6.67 12.60 29.65
N VAL A 467 7.96 12.75 29.97
CA VAL A 467 8.49 13.85 30.78
C VAL A 467 9.64 14.53 30.07
N ALA A 468 9.43 15.77 29.65
CA ALA A 468 10.46 16.62 29.09
C ALA A 468 11.42 17.14 30.18
N SER A 469 12.68 17.32 29.80
CA SER A 469 13.73 17.90 30.66
C SER A 469 13.46 19.33 31.15
N ASP A 470 12.50 20.04 30.54
CA ASP A 470 12.06 21.38 30.97
C ASP A 470 10.86 21.34 31.94
N GLY A 471 10.42 20.16 32.34
CA GLY A 471 9.35 19.94 33.31
C GLY A 471 7.98 19.68 32.69
N ARG A 472 7.81 19.84 31.36
CA ARG A 472 6.54 19.49 30.69
C ARG A 472 6.29 17.98 30.76
N ARG A 473 5.05 17.61 30.98
CA ARG A 473 4.58 16.23 31.05
C ARG A 473 3.33 16.02 30.21
N VAL A 474 3.20 14.81 29.68
CA VAL A 474 1.99 14.28 29.06
C VAL A 474 1.68 12.93 29.70
N ASP A 475 0.48 12.77 30.28
CA ASP A 475 0.00 11.52 30.88
C ASP A 475 -1.03 10.85 29.97
N TYR A 476 -0.98 9.52 29.89
CA TYR A 476 -1.86 8.71 29.03
C TYR A 476 -2.74 7.77 29.84
N THR A 477 -3.99 7.63 29.39
CA THR A 477 -4.98 6.75 30.02
C THR A 477 -5.52 5.75 29.02
N TYR A 478 -5.72 4.51 29.48
CA TYR A 478 -6.17 3.38 28.67
C TYR A 478 -7.45 2.76 29.23
N ASP A 479 -8.26 2.16 28.36
CA ASP A 479 -9.38 1.32 28.78
C ASP A 479 -8.95 -0.11 29.17
N GLU A 480 -9.90 -0.92 29.62
CA GLU A 480 -9.66 -2.32 30.02
C GLU A 480 -9.18 -3.21 28.87
N SER A 481 -9.42 -2.80 27.62
CA SER A 481 -8.94 -3.50 26.41
C SER A 481 -7.57 -3.01 25.95
N GLY A 482 -6.94 -2.08 26.69
CA GLY A 482 -5.62 -1.54 26.40
C GLY A 482 -5.59 -0.56 25.22
N ARG A 483 -6.74 0.02 24.86
CA ARG A 483 -6.86 1.11 23.88
C ARG A 483 -6.63 2.45 24.58
N LEU A 484 -5.91 3.35 23.92
CA LEU A 484 -5.69 4.69 24.44
C LEU A 484 -7.00 5.48 24.39
N VAL A 485 -7.44 6.03 25.54
CA VAL A 485 -8.67 6.82 25.65
C VAL A 485 -8.44 8.26 26.08
N GLY A 486 -7.20 8.61 26.46
CA GLY A 486 -6.87 10.01 26.72
C GLY A 486 -5.39 10.32 26.82
N ALA A 487 -5.06 11.57 26.51
CA ALA A 487 -3.74 12.19 26.69
C ALA A 487 -3.92 13.58 27.32
N THR A 488 -3.23 13.85 28.43
CA THR A 488 -3.36 15.11 29.19
C THR A 488 -2.00 15.76 29.39
N GLY A 489 -1.84 16.99 28.90
CA GLY A 489 -0.63 17.79 29.11
C GLY A 489 -0.76 18.86 30.21
N ASP A 490 0.37 19.33 30.75
CA ASP A 490 0.43 20.31 31.86
C ASP A 490 -0.29 21.65 31.60
N GLY A 491 -0.59 21.98 30.34
CA GLY A 491 -1.34 23.19 29.96
C GLY A 491 -2.86 23.08 30.06
N GLY A 492 -3.39 21.94 30.52
CA GLY A 492 -4.84 21.65 30.52
C GLY A 492 -5.40 21.22 29.16
N ALA A 493 -4.53 21.06 28.15
CA ALA A 493 -4.88 20.41 26.90
C ALA A 493 -5.09 18.92 27.17
N ALA A 494 -6.35 18.49 27.08
CA ALA A 494 -6.75 17.09 27.22
C ALA A 494 -7.39 16.65 25.91
N ARG A 495 -6.87 15.57 25.33
CA ARG A 495 -7.50 14.87 24.21
C ARG A 495 -8.13 13.59 24.74
N SER A 496 -9.36 13.33 24.32
CA SER A 496 -10.09 12.10 24.62
C SER A 496 -10.37 11.36 23.32
N TYR A 497 -10.06 10.06 23.30
CA TYR A 497 -10.28 9.18 22.16
C TYR A 497 -11.47 8.26 22.51
N ALA A 498 -12.45 8.15 21.61
CA ALA A 498 -13.71 7.43 21.83
C ALA A 498 -13.69 5.99 21.32
#